data_AF-A0A2U1PMU0-F1
#
_entry.id   AF-A0A2U1PMU0-F1
#
_cell.length_a   1.000
_cell.length_b   1.000
_cell.length_c   1.000
_cell.angle_alpha   90.00
_cell.angle_beta   90.00
_cell.angle_gamma   90.00
#
_symmetry.space_group_name_H-M   'P 1'
#
loop_
_entity.id
_entity.type
_entity.pdbx_description
1 polymer ?
#
loop_
_entity_poly.entity_id
_entity_poly.type
_entity_poly.pdbx_seq_one_letter_code
_entity_poly.pdbx_strand_id
1 'polypeptide(L)'
;MLHCLRPSQAGTPQNFHPHTLPFQGNSGDITSRSGSQASQTLSLTNEYTSALQTSSYSEIRVFLDIETERPGEISQEQLLSQVLRPNREFVDEILQHAKPGFVTDLLWSFFDHSENKARLCLKLTQAIRRVRTLISPLDDLLDILPLDSETDSLSSPQCNRAFDLLLKYEQLENPFPVPESRNVHGMRHCFSDLNSQLESLIKRSNSRIRYLHWVTYGSAFCLIGTIIGVLIAGIIIAKHAFIALAASTCLPVFIPSKIEKVEQSRLIQLDAAQRGTYVLHEDIITIERLVNHLYNDIEVNKRFIKSGLWRGKDMHSIMEVSRQLKRTNIYFQKQLTDLEEHLCLSFAAINRARAHLIYLIKLHQGDRS
;
A
#
# COMPACT_ATOMS: atom_id res chain seq x y z
N MET A 1 -32.00 11.05 -30.40
CA MET A 1 -33.39 11.05 -29.92
C MET A 1 -33.45 10.19 -28.67
N LEU A 2 -33.74 10.82 -27.54
CA LEU A 2 -33.93 10.22 -26.22
C LEU A 2 -35.24 9.44 -26.16
N HIS A 3 -35.24 8.29 -25.49
CA HIS A 3 -36.35 7.65 -24.75
C HIS A 3 -35.81 6.32 -24.19
N CYS A 4 -36.10 5.82 -22.99
CA CYS A 4 -36.59 6.38 -21.73
C CYS A 4 -36.36 5.26 -20.70
N LEU A 5 -35.82 5.62 -19.53
CA LEU A 5 -35.64 4.76 -18.35
C LEU A 5 -37.00 4.40 -17.73
N ARG A 6 -37.12 3.18 -17.17
CA ARG A 6 -38.11 2.85 -16.12
C ARG A 6 -37.40 2.08 -14.98
N PRO A 7 -37.65 2.44 -13.70
CA PRO A 7 -36.97 1.84 -12.55
C PRO A 7 -37.75 0.61 -12.03
N SER A 8 -37.01 -0.39 -11.52
CA SER A 8 -37.59 -1.54 -10.82
C SER A 8 -37.26 -1.49 -9.33
N GLN A 9 -38.23 -1.96 -8.54
CA GLN A 9 -38.44 -1.70 -7.12
C GLN A 9 -37.49 -2.45 -6.18
N ALA A 10 -37.27 -1.86 -5.01
CA ALA A 10 -36.49 -2.39 -3.90
C ALA A 10 -37.16 -3.61 -3.25
N GLY A 11 -36.46 -4.74 -3.23
CA GLY A 11 -36.78 -5.92 -2.43
C GLY A 11 -36.12 -5.83 -1.05
N THR A 12 -36.87 -6.19 -0.02
CA THR A 12 -36.53 -6.18 1.41
C THR A 12 -35.40 -7.19 1.73
N PRO A 13 -34.39 -6.87 2.56
CA PRO A 13 -33.38 -7.84 2.95
C PRO A 13 -33.92 -8.77 4.05
N GLN A 14 -33.95 -10.07 3.77
CA GLN A 14 -34.16 -11.12 4.77
C GLN A 14 -32.89 -11.29 5.61
N ASN A 15 -33.05 -11.23 6.94
CA ASN A 15 -32.02 -11.46 7.93
C ASN A 15 -31.53 -12.91 7.88
N PHE A 16 -30.26 -13.12 7.50
CA PHE A 16 -29.54 -14.36 7.76
C PHE A 16 -28.60 -14.14 8.94
N HIS A 17 -28.94 -14.76 10.07
CA HIS A 17 -28.06 -14.90 11.23
C HIS A 17 -26.96 -15.94 10.94
N PRO A 18 -25.67 -15.62 11.14
CA PRO A 18 -24.64 -16.65 11.21
C PRO A 18 -24.66 -17.32 12.59
N HIS A 19 -24.81 -18.64 12.59
CA HIS A 19 -24.65 -19.50 13.77
C HIS A 19 -23.19 -19.49 14.25
N THR A 20 -22.98 -19.03 15.48
CA THR A 20 -21.70 -19.16 16.20
C THR A 20 -21.81 -20.38 17.14
N LEU A 21 -20.90 -21.35 17.02
CA LEU A 21 -20.73 -22.44 17.98
C LEU A 21 -19.85 -21.98 19.17
N PRO A 22 -20.03 -22.56 20.38
CA PRO A 22 -19.71 -21.89 21.63
C PRO A 22 -18.26 -22.14 22.08
N PHE A 23 -17.56 -21.06 22.40
CA PHE A 23 -16.37 -21.12 23.27
C PHE A 23 -16.82 -20.75 24.68
N GLN A 24 -16.82 -21.75 25.56
CA GLN A 24 -17.17 -21.61 26.97
C GLN A 24 -15.96 -21.04 27.73
N GLY A 25 -16.06 -19.79 28.18
CA GLY A 25 -15.09 -19.14 29.05
C GLY A 25 -15.82 -18.12 29.93
N ASN A 26 -15.89 -18.42 31.23
CA ASN A 26 -16.68 -17.67 32.22
C ASN A 26 -16.16 -16.25 32.46
N SER A 27 -17.08 -15.29 32.29
CA SER A 27 -17.40 -14.09 33.08
C SER A 27 -16.29 -13.24 33.74
N GLY A 28 -16.30 -11.95 33.37
CA GLY A 28 -15.76 -10.83 34.15
C GLY A 28 -15.83 -9.50 33.38
N ASP A 29 -16.96 -8.78 33.53
CA ASP A 29 -17.20 -7.34 33.31
C ASP A 29 -16.40 -6.56 32.25
N ILE A 30 -17.04 -6.16 31.14
CA ILE A 30 -16.70 -4.90 30.43
C ILE A 30 -17.96 -4.22 29.88
N THR A 31 -18.27 -3.07 30.47
CA THR A 31 -19.20 -2.04 30.00
C THR A 31 -18.72 -1.41 28.67
N SER A 32 -19.63 -1.32 27.70
CA SER A 32 -19.68 -0.37 26.56
C SER A 32 -18.40 -0.06 25.77
N ARG A 33 -18.08 -0.87 24.75
CA ARG A 33 -17.11 -0.54 23.67
C ARG A 33 -17.67 -0.65 22.24
N SER A 34 -18.97 -0.92 22.07
CA SER A 34 -19.53 -1.26 20.74
C SER A 34 -19.65 -0.05 19.78
N GLY A 35 -19.83 1.17 20.30
CA GLY A 35 -20.05 2.36 19.45
C GLY A 35 -18.82 2.89 18.70
N SER A 36 -17.61 2.72 19.26
CA SER A 36 -16.38 3.26 18.64
C SER A 36 -15.84 2.34 17.54
N GLN A 37 -15.91 1.02 17.71
CA GLN A 37 -15.51 0.06 16.67
C GLN A 37 -16.43 0.10 15.46
N ALA A 38 -17.75 0.16 15.64
CA ALA A 38 -18.68 0.27 14.53
C ALA A 38 -18.46 1.55 13.71
N SER A 39 -18.21 2.68 14.37
CA SER A 39 -17.96 3.96 13.71
C SER A 39 -16.63 3.98 12.94
N GLN A 40 -15.58 3.36 13.49
CA GLN A 40 -14.29 3.21 12.80
C GLN A 40 -14.39 2.30 11.57
N THR A 41 -15.09 1.16 11.69
CA THR A 41 -15.29 0.24 10.56
C THR A 41 -16.10 0.90 9.44
N LEU A 42 -17.14 1.66 9.78
CA LEU A 42 -17.94 2.42 8.81
C LEU A 42 -17.11 3.51 8.12
N SER A 43 -16.26 4.22 8.88
CA SER A 43 -15.34 5.21 8.30
C SER A 43 -14.33 4.59 7.34
N LEU A 44 -13.72 3.46 7.71
CA LEU A 44 -12.74 2.76 6.86
C LEU A 44 -13.38 2.19 5.59
N THR A 45 -14.59 1.65 5.71
CA THR A 45 -15.35 1.13 4.55
C THR A 45 -15.69 2.25 3.57
N ASN A 46 -16.06 3.41 4.09
CA ASN A 46 -16.36 4.58 3.26
C ASN A 46 -15.10 5.12 2.57
N GLU A 47 -13.97 5.16 3.28
CA GLU A 47 -12.68 5.59 2.71
C GLU A 47 -12.22 4.62 1.61
N TYR A 48 -12.31 3.32 1.85
CA TYR A 48 -12.00 2.29 0.86
C TYR A 48 -12.88 2.42 -0.39
N THR A 49 -14.20 2.52 -0.21
CA THR A 49 -15.15 2.69 -1.32
C THR A 49 -14.86 3.97 -2.12
N SER A 50 -14.51 5.06 -1.42
CA SER A 50 -14.15 6.33 -2.05
C SER A 50 -12.86 6.21 -2.86
N ALA A 51 -11.88 5.44 -2.36
CA ALA A 51 -10.61 5.21 -3.06
C ALA A 51 -10.80 4.48 -4.40
N LEU A 52 -11.72 3.51 -4.46
CA LEU A 52 -12.08 2.78 -5.68
C LEU A 52 -12.76 3.68 -6.74
N GLN A 53 -13.30 4.83 -6.35
CA GLN A 53 -13.96 5.78 -7.25
C GLN A 53 -13.02 6.87 -7.79
N THR A 54 -11.74 6.84 -7.42
CA THR A 54 -10.76 7.84 -7.87
C THR A 54 -10.41 7.67 -9.35
N SER A 55 -10.10 8.77 -10.04
CA SER A 55 -9.64 8.72 -11.43
C SER A 55 -8.37 7.88 -11.58
N SER A 56 -7.44 8.00 -10.62
CA SER A 56 -6.22 7.21 -10.57
C SER A 56 -6.49 5.71 -10.55
N TYR A 57 -7.50 5.27 -9.79
CA TYR A 57 -7.88 3.86 -9.75
C TYR A 57 -8.40 3.41 -11.12
N SER A 58 -9.31 4.17 -11.73
CA SER A 58 -9.86 3.82 -13.05
C SER A 58 -8.79 3.80 -14.16
N GLU A 59 -7.84 4.75 -14.14
CA GLU A 59 -6.73 4.78 -15.11
C GLU A 59 -5.84 3.55 -14.97
N ILE A 60 -5.46 3.19 -13.74
CA ILE A 60 -4.63 2.00 -13.47
C ILE A 60 -5.37 0.74 -13.87
N ARG A 61 -6.67 0.64 -13.55
CA ARG A 61 -7.48 -0.53 -13.88
C ARG A 61 -7.57 -0.73 -15.39
N VAL A 62 -7.93 0.31 -16.14
CA VAL A 62 -7.96 0.27 -17.62
C VAL A 62 -6.60 -0.12 -18.17
N PHE A 63 -5.53 0.42 -17.63
CA PHE A 63 -4.18 0.08 -18.08
C PHE A 63 -3.84 -1.40 -17.86
N LEU A 64 -4.14 -1.92 -16.67
CA LEU A 64 -3.97 -3.33 -16.37
C LEU A 64 -4.86 -4.17 -17.29
N ASP A 65 -6.09 -3.76 -17.56
CA ASP A 65 -7.04 -4.46 -18.43
C ASP A 65 -6.56 -4.49 -19.89
N ILE A 66 -6.02 -3.39 -20.45
CA ILE A 66 -5.50 -3.34 -21.83
C ILE A 66 -4.35 -4.34 -22.05
N GLU A 67 -3.45 -4.49 -21.09
CA GLU A 67 -2.39 -5.51 -21.14
C GLU A 67 -2.97 -6.95 -21.22
N THR A 68 -4.21 -7.13 -20.76
CA THR A 68 -4.92 -8.43 -20.80
C THR A 68 -5.34 -8.81 -22.21
N GLU A 69 -5.60 -7.84 -23.09
CA GLU A 69 -6.08 -8.10 -24.45
C GLU A 69 -4.95 -8.42 -25.44
N ARG A 70 -3.70 -8.08 -25.11
CA ARG A 70 -2.52 -8.31 -25.98
C ARG A 70 -1.34 -8.96 -25.26
N PRO A 71 -1.52 -10.20 -24.74
CA PRO A 71 -0.47 -10.88 -24.00
C PRO A 71 0.75 -11.12 -24.88
N GLY A 72 1.89 -10.54 -24.49
CA GLY A 72 3.20 -10.76 -25.12
C GLY A 72 3.67 -9.69 -26.11
N GLU A 73 2.90 -8.62 -26.34
CA GLU A 73 3.36 -7.47 -27.13
C GLU A 73 4.28 -6.52 -26.35
N ILE A 74 4.14 -6.46 -25.01
CA ILE A 74 4.82 -5.50 -24.15
C ILE A 74 5.62 -6.24 -23.07
N SER A 75 6.88 -5.84 -22.87
CA SER A 75 7.72 -6.38 -21.80
C SER A 75 7.23 -5.89 -20.43
N GLN A 76 7.38 -6.71 -19.38
CA GLN A 76 7.04 -6.34 -18.00
C GLN A 76 7.69 -5.01 -17.56
N GLU A 77 8.90 -4.72 -18.02
CA GLU A 77 9.60 -3.46 -17.71
C GLU A 77 8.98 -2.26 -18.46
N GLN A 78 8.51 -2.46 -19.68
CA GLN A 78 7.79 -1.43 -20.44
C GLN A 78 6.38 -1.19 -19.88
N LEU A 79 5.78 -2.20 -19.25
CA LEU A 79 4.54 -2.06 -18.50
C LEU A 79 4.76 -1.24 -17.23
N LEU A 80 5.83 -1.54 -16.48
CA LEU A 80 6.21 -0.77 -15.30
C LEU A 80 6.47 0.70 -15.61
N SER A 81 7.18 0.99 -16.70
CA SER A 81 7.52 2.37 -17.07
C SER A 81 6.29 3.22 -17.43
N GLN A 82 5.19 2.58 -17.85
CA GLN A 82 3.92 3.24 -18.18
C GLN A 82 2.99 3.41 -16.96
N VAL A 83 2.98 2.45 -16.04
CA VAL A 83 2.16 2.52 -14.81
C VAL A 83 2.78 3.46 -13.78
N LEU A 84 4.10 3.41 -13.63
CA LEU A 84 4.80 4.18 -12.61
C LEU A 84 4.82 5.66 -12.97
N ARG A 85 4.30 6.48 -12.08
CA ARG A 85 4.29 7.93 -12.19
C ARG A 85 4.84 8.54 -10.90
N PRO A 86 6.06 9.10 -10.92
CA PRO A 86 7.06 9.09 -11.98
C PRO A 86 7.65 7.70 -12.25
N ASN A 87 8.08 7.45 -13.49
CA ASN A 87 8.79 6.25 -13.90
C ASN A 87 10.28 6.30 -13.49
N ARG A 88 11.03 5.24 -13.81
CA ARG A 88 12.44 5.12 -13.42
C ARG A 88 13.31 6.15 -14.10
N GLU A 89 13.14 6.35 -15.40
CA GLU A 89 13.95 7.26 -16.20
C GLU A 89 13.89 8.69 -15.67
N PHE A 90 12.69 9.14 -15.28
CA PHE A 90 12.48 10.46 -14.70
C PHE A 90 13.04 10.59 -13.27
N VAL A 91 12.96 9.52 -12.47
CA VAL A 91 13.58 9.51 -11.13
C VAL A 91 15.11 9.60 -11.26
N ASP A 92 15.68 8.81 -12.17
CA ASP A 92 17.11 8.80 -12.46
C ASP A 92 17.58 10.18 -12.91
N GLU A 93 16.87 10.82 -13.84
CA GLU A 93 17.17 12.19 -14.30
C GLU A 93 17.21 13.19 -13.13
N ILE A 94 16.23 13.15 -12.22
CA ILE A 94 16.13 14.12 -11.12
C ILE A 94 17.19 13.87 -10.05
N LEU A 95 17.42 12.60 -9.70
CA LEU A 95 18.35 12.23 -8.63
C LEU A 95 19.82 12.27 -9.07
N GLN A 96 20.13 12.12 -10.35
CA GLN A 96 21.49 12.29 -10.88
C GLN A 96 22.03 13.71 -10.62
N HIS A 97 21.17 14.72 -10.59
CA HIS A 97 21.55 16.10 -10.29
C HIS A 97 21.63 16.40 -8.79
N ALA A 98 21.24 15.45 -7.92
CA ALA A 98 21.30 15.63 -6.48
C ALA A 98 22.73 15.40 -5.95
N LYS A 99 23.13 16.19 -4.94
CA LYS A 99 24.44 16.03 -4.30
C LYS A 99 24.51 14.66 -3.61
N PRO A 100 25.50 13.80 -3.91
CA PRO A 100 25.59 12.47 -3.32
C PRO A 100 25.78 12.55 -1.80
N GLY A 101 25.10 11.65 -1.10
CA GLY A 101 25.23 11.44 0.34
C GLY A 101 24.10 10.60 0.92
N PHE A 102 24.21 10.27 2.20
CA PHE A 102 23.30 9.33 2.86
C PHE A 102 21.79 9.63 2.68
N VAL A 103 21.38 10.90 2.54
CA VAL A 103 19.97 11.25 2.26
C VAL A 103 19.56 10.86 0.84
N THR A 104 20.39 11.19 -0.16
CA THR A 104 20.08 10.82 -1.55
C THR A 104 20.05 9.30 -1.69
N ASP A 105 20.88 8.58 -0.95
CA ASP A 105 20.89 7.12 -0.94
C ASP A 105 19.58 6.56 -0.38
N LEU A 106 19.03 7.14 0.70
CA LEU A 106 17.71 6.74 1.22
C LEU A 106 16.56 7.08 0.28
N LEU A 107 16.63 8.21 -0.42
CA LEU A 107 15.65 8.57 -1.45
C LEU A 107 15.71 7.56 -2.60
N TRP A 108 16.91 7.18 -3.05
CA TRP A 108 17.11 6.11 -4.02
C TRP A 108 16.50 4.79 -3.54
N SER A 109 16.78 4.37 -2.30
CA SER A 109 16.18 3.17 -1.72
C SER A 109 14.65 3.23 -1.71
N PHE A 110 14.05 4.38 -1.41
CA PHE A 110 12.60 4.55 -1.49
C PHE A 110 12.06 4.30 -2.91
N PHE A 111 12.68 4.91 -3.93
CA PHE A 111 12.23 4.74 -5.30
C PHE A 111 12.46 3.31 -5.81
N ASP A 112 13.58 2.70 -5.48
CA ASP A 112 13.88 1.30 -5.81
C ASP A 112 12.88 0.34 -5.14
N HIS A 113 12.64 0.49 -3.84
CA HIS A 113 11.71 -0.38 -3.11
C HIS A 113 10.26 -0.21 -3.60
N SER A 114 9.84 1.02 -3.94
CA SER A 114 8.52 1.26 -4.52
C SER A 114 8.36 0.69 -5.93
N GLU A 115 9.41 0.70 -6.75
CA GLU A 115 9.43 0.04 -8.06
C GLU A 115 9.38 -1.49 -7.92
N ASN A 116 10.16 -2.05 -7.00
CA ASN A 116 10.13 -3.49 -6.70
C ASN A 116 8.74 -3.94 -6.21
N LYS A 117 8.07 -3.12 -5.40
CA LYS A 117 6.68 -3.35 -5.01
C LYS A 117 5.73 -3.32 -6.19
N ALA A 118 5.86 -2.34 -7.09
CA ALA A 118 5.06 -2.28 -8.32
C ALA A 118 5.28 -3.54 -9.20
N ARG A 119 6.52 -4.04 -9.28
CA ARG A 119 6.85 -5.29 -9.99
C ARG A 119 6.16 -6.50 -9.36
N LEU A 120 6.09 -6.58 -8.03
CA LEU A 120 5.31 -7.62 -7.33
C LEU A 120 3.82 -7.49 -7.69
N CYS A 121 3.25 -6.29 -7.61
CA CYS A 121 1.84 -6.07 -7.90
C CYS A 121 1.49 -6.54 -9.31
N LEU A 122 2.31 -6.24 -10.32
CA LEU A 122 2.11 -6.74 -11.69
C LEU A 122 2.11 -8.26 -11.77
N LYS A 123 3.07 -8.93 -11.12
CA LYS A 123 3.15 -10.40 -11.10
C LYS A 123 1.89 -11.01 -10.46
N LEU A 124 1.38 -10.39 -9.40
CA LEU A 124 0.16 -10.85 -8.73
C LEU A 124 -1.08 -10.62 -9.60
N THR A 125 -1.17 -9.49 -10.30
CA THR A 125 -2.25 -9.26 -11.28
C THR A 125 -2.24 -10.33 -12.37
N GLN A 126 -1.06 -10.70 -12.88
CA GLN A 126 -0.92 -11.81 -13.84
C GLN A 126 -1.31 -13.16 -13.23
N ALA A 127 -0.97 -13.42 -11.97
CA ALA A 127 -1.36 -14.63 -11.26
C ALA A 127 -2.89 -14.74 -11.13
N ILE A 128 -3.58 -13.68 -10.71
CA ILE A 128 -5.06 -13.63 -10.63
C ILE A 128 -5.69 -13.99 -11.97
N ARG A 129 -5.19 -13.40 -13.07
CA ARG A 129 -5.68 -13.70 -14.42
C ARG A 129 -5.49 -15.16 -14.78
N ARG A 130 -4.27 -15.67 -14.58
CA ARG A 130 -3.94 -17.07 -14.87
C ARG A 130 -4.87 -18.03 -14.12
N VAL A 131 -5.16 -17.76 -12.84
CA VAL A 131 -6.14 -18.51 -12.05
C VAL A 131 -7.54 -18.45 -12.68
N ARG A 132 -8.06 -17.25 -12.93
CA ARG A 132 -9.41 -17.06 -13.51
C ARG A 132 -9.56 -17.80 -14.83
N THR A 133 -8.58 -17.70 -15.73
CA THR A 133 -8.61 -18.40 -17.03
C THR A 133 -8.56 -19.92 -16.87
N LEU A 134 -7.78 -20.44 -15.92
CA LEU A 134 -7.60 -21.88 -15.74
C LEU A 134 -8.81 -22.53 -15.05
N ILE A 135 -9.49 -21.80 -14.16
CA ILE A 135 -10.62 -22.31 -13.37
C ILE A 135 -11.97 -22.03 -14.07
N SER A 136 -12.09 -21.00 -14.91
CA SER A 136 -13.34 -20.63 -15.59
C SER A 136 -14.11 -21.81 -16.24
N PRO A 137 -13.47 -22.75 -16.97
CA PRO A 137 -14.22 -23.87 -17.54
C PRO A 137 -14.88 -24.78 -16.50
N LEU A 138 -14.28 -24.89 -15.30
CA LEU A 138 -14.85 -25.62 -14.18
C LEU A 138 -15.99 -24.82 -13.54
N ASP A 139 -15.81 -23.52 -13.35
CA ASP A 139 -16.86 -22.62 -12.83
C ASP A 139 -18.12 -22.70 -13.72
N ASP A 140 -17.96 -22.55 -15.04
CA ASP A 140 -19.05 -22.65 -16.02
C ASP A 140 -19.77 -23.99 -15.94
N LEU A 141 -19.04 -25.08 -15.68
CA LEU A 141 -19.64 -26.39 -15.52
C LEU A 141 -20.42 -26.48 -14.20
N LEU A 142 -19.85 -26.01 -13.09
CA LEU A 142 -20.48 -26.06 -11.76
C LEU A 142 -21.82 -25.31 -11.72
N ASP A 143 -21.97 -24.25 -12.52
CA ASP A 143 -23.22 -23.49 -12.64
C ASP A 143 -24.33 -24.25 -13.38
N ILE A 144 -23.96 -25.17 -14.27
CA ILE A 144 -24.92 -25.95 -15.10
C ILE A 144 -25.28 -27.29 -14.43
N LEU A 145 -24.42 -27.82 -13.57
CA LEU A 145 -24.66 -29.11 -12.92
C LEU A 145 -25.82 -29.02 -11.90
N PRO A 146 -26.65 -30.07 -11.76
CA PRO A 146 -27.75 -30.13 -10.79
C PRO A 146 -27.23 -30.38 -9.36
N LEU A 147 -26.42 -29.45 -8.84
CA LEU A 147 -25.71 -29.59 -7.56
C LEU A 147 -26.58 -29.23 -6.34
N ASP A 148 -27.69 -28.53 -6.57
CA ASP A 148 -28.55 -27.98 -5.50
C ASP A 148 -29.65 -28.96 -5.05
N SER A 149 -29.76 -30.11 -5.72
CA SER A 149 -30.74 -31.16 -5.46
C SER A 149 -30.03 -32.45 -5.01
N GLU A 150 -30.47 -33.01 -3.88
CA GLU A 150 -29.94 -34.27 -3.33
C GLU A 150 -30.39 -35.49 -4.16
N THR A 151 -31.46 -35.35 -4.96
CA THR A 151 -32.08 -36.45 -5.72
C THR A 151 -31.62 -36.54 -7.16
N ASP A 152 -30.99 -35.51 -7.70
CA ASP A 152 -30.55 -35.48 -9.09
C ASP A 152 -29.19 -36.16 -9.26
N SER A 153 -29.10 -37.07 -10.23
CA SER A 153 -27.86 -37.77 -10.57
C SER A 153 -27.22 -37.16 -11.82
N LEU A 154 -25.89 -37.18 -11.88
CA LEU A 154 -25.16 -36.72 -13.07
C LEU A 154 -25.42 -37.68 -14.23
N SER A 155 -25.62 -37.15 -15.43
CA SER A 155 -25.50 -37.97 -16.63
C SER A 155 -24.03 -38.41 -16.83
N SER A 156 -23.82 -39.56 -17.47
CA SER A 156 -22.46 -40.06 -17.80
C SER A 156 -21.56 -39.02 -18.50
N PRO A 157 -22.02 -38.25 -19.52
CA PRO A 157 -21.17 -37.22 -20.14
C PRO A 157 -20.84 -36.05 -19.20
N GLN A 158 -21.78 -35.63 -18.33
CA GLN A 158 -21.51 -34.61 -17.31
C GLN A 158 -20.48 -35.08 -16.30
N CYS A 159 -20.62 -36.32 -15.82
CA CYS A 159 -19.68 -36.96 -14.89
C CYS A 159 -18.26 -37.04 -15.49
N ASN A 160 -18.15 -37.48 -16.75
CA ASN A 160 -16.87 -37.53 -17.46
C ASN A 160 -16.23 -36.13 -17.60
N ARG A 161 -17.01 -35.14 -18.04
CA ARG A 161 -16.52 -33.76 -18.20
C ARG A 161 -16.08 -33.15 -16.86
N ALA A 162 -16.85 -33.37 -15.80
CA ALA A 162 -16.50 -32.92 -14.46
C ALA A 162 -15.19 -33.57 -13.99
N PHE A 163 -15.06 -34.89 -14.14
CA PHE A 163 -13.83 -35.60 -13.82
C PHE A 163 -12.60 -34.99 -14.52
N ASP A 164 -12.69 -34.77 -15.83
CA ASP A 164 -11.57 -34.24 -16.62
C ASP A 164 -11.16 -32.81 -16.18
N LEU A 165 -12.14 -31.95 -15.89
CA LEU A 165 -11.87 -30.58 -15.41
C LEU A 165 -11.34 -30.55 -13.98
N LEU A 166 -11.86 -31.41 -13.10
CA LEU A 166 -11.36 -31.56 -11.73
C LEU A 166 -9.91 -32.08 -11.74
N LEU A 167 -9.59 -33.05 -12.60
CA LEU A 167 -8.22 -33.53 -12.76
C LEU A 167 -7.29 -32.43 -13.28
N LYS A 168 -7.77 -31.60 -14.22
CA LYS A 168 -7.02 -30.43 -14.70
C LYS A 168 -6.77 -29.41 -13.60
N TYR A 169 -7.75 -29.18 -12.71
CA TYR A 169 -7.58 -28.32 -11.54
C TYR A 169 -6.56 -28.90 -10.55
N GLU A 170 -6.62 -30.20 -10.27
CA GLU A 170 -5.68 -30.88 -9.36
C GLU A 170 -4.23 -30.73 -9.81
N GLN A 171 -4.00 -30.74 -11.13
CA GLN A 171 -2.70 -30.56 -11.76
C GLN A 171 -2.26 -29.09 -11.91
N LEU A 172 -3.10 -28.13 -11.49
CA LEU A 172 -2.79 -26.71 -11.57
C LEU A 172 -1.56 -26.38 -10.72
N GLU A 173 -0.53 -25.83 -11.37
CA GLU A 173 0.54 -25.14 -10.68
C GLU A 173 -0.02 -23.87 -10.04
N ASN A 174 0.15 -23.73 -8.72
CA ASN A 174 -0.35 -22.57 -7.99
C ASN A 174 0.44 -21.32 -8.45
N PRO A 175 -0.22 -20.33 -9.07
CA PRO A 175 0.47 -19.16 -9.60
C PRO A 175 0.77 -18.12 -8.54
N PHE A 176 0.21 -18.26 -7.32
CA PHE A 176 0.55 -17.39 -6.20
C PHE A 176 1.87 -17.83 -5.56
N PRO A 177 2.69 -16.88 -5.10
CA PRO A 177 3.93 -17.21 -4.41
C PRO A 177 3.62 -18.00 -3.13
N VAL A 178 4.46 -18.99 -2.85
CA VAL A 178 4.38 -19.77 -1.62
C VAL A 178 4.43 -18.84 -0.40
N PRO A 179 3.59 -19.05 0.63
CA PRO A 179 3.66 -18.31 1.88
C PRO A 179 5.09 -18.31 2.44
N GLU A 180 5.48 -17.19 3.03
CA GLU A 180 6.85 -16.97 3.53
C GLU A 180 7.94 -17.03 2.46
N SER A 181 7.58 -16.93 1.18
CA SER A 181 8.59 -16.80 0.12
C SER A 181 9.53 -15.63 0.40
N ARG A 182 10.82 -15.88 0.14
CA ARG A 182 11.91 -14.92 0.37
C ARG A 182 11.66 -13.56 -0.30
N ASN A 183 10.90 -13.53 -1.40
CA ASN A 183 10.64 -12.31 -2.17
C ASN A 183 9.72 -11.33 -1.43
N VAL A 184 8.56 -11.78 -0.93
CA VAL A 184 7.61 -10.90 -0.22
C VAL A 184 8.17 -10.51 1.15
N HIS A 185 8.74 -11.48 1.87
CA HIS A 185 9.35 -11.24 3.17
C HIS A 185 10.55 -10.29 3.09
N GLY A 186 11.41 -10.48 2.08
CA GLY A 186 12.55 -9.60 1.82
C GLY A 186 12.11 -8.16 1.55
N MET A 187 11.05 -7.97 0.76
CA MET A 187 10.52 -6.62 0.50
C MET A 187 9.95 -5.98 1.76
N ARG A 188 9.22 -6.73 2.59
CA ARG A 188 8.72 -6.23 3.89
C ARG A 188 9.87 -5.76 4.78
N HIS A 189 10.95 -6.54 4.83
CA HIS A 189 12.17 -6.18 5.57
C HIS A 189 12.80 -4.90 5.00
N CYS A 190 12.93 -4.76 3.67
CA CYS A 190 13.48 -3.55 3.03
C CYS A 190 12.70 -2.29 3.42
N PHE A 191 11.37 -2.32 3.38
CA PHE A 191 10.55 -1.17 3.81
C PHE A 191 10.67 -0.89 5.32
N SER A 192 10.76 -1.93 6.15
CA SER A 192 10.94 -1.77 7.59
C SER A 192 12.29 -1.13 7.93
N ASP A 193 13.36 -1.60 7.28
CA ASP A 193 14.70 -1.06 7.44
C ASP A 193 14.77 0.40 6.98
N LEU A 194 14.27 0.70 5.78
CA LEU A 194 14.19 2.07 5.25
C LEU A 194 13.42 3.00 6.21
N ASN A 195 12.29 2.54 6.76
CA ASN A 195 11.50 3.33 7.71
C ASN A 195 12.30 3.66 8.98
N SER A 196 13.06 2.69 9.50
CA SER A 196 13.92 2.90 10.67
C SER A 196 15.04 3.91 10.41
N GLN A 197 15.65 3.85 9.23
CA GLN A 197 16.71 4.77 8.82
C GLN A 197 16.16 6.19 8.65
N LEU A 198 14.99 6.35 8.01
CA LEU A 198 14.30 7.64 7.87
C LEU A 198 13.91 8.23 9.23
N GLU A 199 13.34 7.43 10.14
CA GLU A 199 12.97 7.87 11.48
C GLU A 199 14.19 8.41 12.26
N SER A 200 15.32 7.69 12.18
CA SER A 200 16.56 8.10 12.83
C SER A 200 17.07 9.45 12.31
N LEU A 201 16.98 9.69 11.00
CA LEU A 201 17.38 10.95 10.38
C LEU A 201 16.44 12.11 10.71
N ILE A 202 15.13 11.86 10.75
CA ILE A 202 14.14 12.86 11.15
C ILE A 202 14.40 13.30 12.58
N LYS A 203 14.66 12.37 13.50
CA LYS A 203 15.05 12.67 14.88
C LYS A 203 16.33 13.51 14.92
N ARG A 204 17.36 13.14 14.14
CA ARG A 204 18.62 13.87 14.05
C ARG A 204 18.44 15.30 13.51
N SER A 205 17.64 15.46 12.46
CA SER A 205 17.33 16.74 11.81
C SER A 205 16.58 17.67 12.77
N ASN A 206 15.57 17.15 13.48
CA ASN A 206 14.85 17.88 14.52
C ASN A 206 15.79 18.35 15.64
N SER A 207 16.68 17.49 16.12
CA SER A 207 17.66 17.87 17.15
C SER A 207 18.59 18.98 16.69
N ARG A 208 19.00 18.99 15.41
CA ARG A 208 19.83 20.06 14.84
C ARG A 208 19.09 21.38 14.72
N ILE A 209 17.84 21.36 14.25
CA ILE A 209 17.01 22.57 14.19
C ILE A 209 16.79 23.14 15.59
N ARG A 210 16.46 22.29 16.57
CA ARG A 210 16.35 22.70 17.97
C ARG A 210 17.65 23.31 18.48
N TYR A 211 18.81 22.70 18.20
CA TYR A 211 20.10 23.24 18.59
C TYR A 211 20.38 24.62 17.97
N LEU A 212 20.08 24.81 16.68
CA LEU A 212 20.22 26.11 16.01
C LEU A 212 19.35 27.18 16.70
N HIS A 213 18.10 26.86 17.06
CA HIS A 213 17.26 27.77 17.83
C HIS A 213 17.86 28.10 19.19
N TRP A 214 18.34 27.11 19.94
CA TRP A 214 18.99 27.32 21.24
C TRP A 214 20.21 28.25 21.15
N VAL A 215 21.06 28.08 20.14
CA VAL A 215 22.21 28.96 19.89
C VAL A 215 21.75 30.38 19.54
N THR A 216 20.72 30.49 18.70
CA THR A 216 20.15 31.79 18.30
C THR A 216 19.61 32.54 19.51
N TYR A 217 18.77 31.89 20.33
CA TYR A 217 18.24 32.48 21.56
C TYR A 217 19.35 32.85 22.54
N GLY A 218 20.32 31.94 22.78
CA GLY A 218 21.45 32.20 23.66
C GLY A 218 22.29 33.41 23.21
N SER A 219 22.55 33.54 21.91
CA SER A 219 23.25 34.70 21.36
C SER A 219 22.46 35.99 21.51
N ALA A 220 21.14 35.97 21.29
CA ALA A 220 20.28 37.14 21.47
C ALA A 220 20.26 37.62 22.92
N PHE A 221 20.17 36.70 23.89
CA PHE A 221 20.28 37.03 25.31
C PHE A 221 21.64 37.64 25.67
N CYS A 222 22.73 37.08 25.12
CA CYS A 222 24.08 37.64 25.31
C CYS A 222 24.19 39.06 24.74
N LEU A 223 23.69 39.28 23.52
CA LEU A 223 23.70 40.60 22.88
C LEU A 223 22.90 41.64 23.68
N ILE A 224 21.69 41.30 24.13
CA ILE A 224 20.88 42.18 24.99
C ILE A 224 21.64 42.51 26.28
N GLY A 225 22.26 41.51 26.91
CA GLY A 225 23.10 41.70 28.09
C GLY A 225 24.29 42.65 27.83
N THR A 226 24.97 42.50 26.70
CA THR A 226 26.09 43.40 26.33
C THR A 226 25.63 44.84 26.09
N ILE A 227 24.49 45.05 25.41
CA ILE A 227 23.95 46.40 25.17
C ILE A 227 23.59 47.08 26.49
N ILE A 228 22.89 46.37 27.38
CA ILE A 228 22.54 46.88 28.71
C ILE A 228 23.82 47.18 29.51
N GLY A 229 24.81 46.30 29.47
CA GLY A 229 26.10 46.49 30.14
C GLY A 229 26.85 47.72 29.64
N VAL A 230 26.92 47.92 28.31
CA VAL A 230 27.55 49.09 27.69
C VAL A 230 26.81 50.38 28.04
N LEU A 231 25.47 50.38 28.07
CA LEU A 231 24.66 51.52 28.50
C LEU A 231 24.98 51.91 29.95
N ILE A 232 25.00 50.95 30.87
CA ILE A 232 25.29 51.20 32.29
C ILE A 232 26.71 51.73 32.47
N ALA A 233 27.71 51.08 31.84
CA ALA A 233 29.10 51.52 31.89
C ALA A 233 29.28 52.92 31.30
N GLY A 234 28.62 53.21 30.16
CA GLY A 234 28.62 54.52 29.52
C GLY A 234 28.04 55.62 30.40
N ILE A 235 26.95 55.35 31.14
CA ILE A 235 26.38 56.30 32.11
C ILE A 235 27.39 56.61 33.22
N ILE A 236 28.04 55.59 33.78
CA ILE A 236 29.04 55.76 34.85
C ILE A 236 30.24 56.58 34.34
N ILE A 237 30.73 56.28 33.13
CA ILE A 237 31.86 56.97 32.53
C ILE A 237 31.49 58.41 32.16
N ALA A 238 30.32 58.65 31.54
CA ALA A 238 29.84 59.99 31.18
C ALA A 238 29.61 60.88 32.42
N LYS A 239 29.25 60.29 33.57
CA LYS A 239 29.23 61.02 34.85
C LYS A 239 30.61 61.49 35.29
N HIS A 240 31.68 60.81 34.90
CA HIS A 240 33.06 61.13 35.29
C HIS A 240 33.90 61.76 34.18
N ALA A 241 33.44 61.78 32.93
CA ALA A 241 34.14 62.39 31.79
C ALA A 241 33.13 62.95 30.78
N PHE A 242 33.10 64.28 30.63
CA PHE A 242 32.42 64.95 29.54
C PHE A 242 33.36 64.89 28.32
N ILE A 243 33.10 63.98 27.35
CA ILE A 243 33.27 64.14 25.89
C ILE A 243 33.08 62.78 25.16
N ALA A 244 32.26 62.86 24.11
CA ALA A 244 31.92 61.97 23.00
C ALA A 244 32.66 60.63 22.76
N LEU A 245 31.87 59.56 22.55
CA LEU A 245 32.07 58.71 21.37
C LEU A 245 30.76 57.97 20.99
N ALA A 246 30.18 58.35 19.85
CA ALA A 246 29.15 57.57 19.17
C ALA A 246 29.84 56.46 18.36
N ALA A 247 30.09 55.31 18.99
CA ALA A 247 30.46 54.11 18.26
C ALA A 247 29.18 53.38 17.85
N SER A 248 28.78 53.61 16.59
CA SER A 248 27.80 52.77 15.89
C SER A 248 28.34 51.35 15.81
N THR A 249 27.96 50.49 16.76
CA THR A 249 28.14 49.04 16.63
C THR A 249 26.95 48.46 15.89
N CYS A 250 27.01 48.49 14.55
CA CYS A 250 26.27 47.54 13.73
C CYS A 250 26.79 46.13 14.05
N LEU A 251 26.13 45.44 14.98
CA LEU A 251 26.36 44.01 15.19
C LEU A 251 25.60 43.24 14.11
N PRO A 252 26.25 42.29 13.40
CA PRO A 252 25.52 41.42 12.51
C PRO A 252 24.65 40.51 13.36
N VAL A 253 23.33 40.63 13.19
CA VAL A 253 22.40 39.59 13.66
C VAL A 253 22.86 38.29 12.99
N PHE A 254 23.29 37.31 13.78
CA PHE A 254 23.48 35.96 13.27
C PHE A 254 22.10 35.48 12.81
N ILE A 255 21.86 35.50 11.51
CA ILE A 255 20.67 34.91 10.91
C ILE A 255 21.07 33.51 10.44
N PRO A 256 20.88 32.45 11.25
CA PRO A 256 21.13 31.06 10.80
C PRO A 256 20.08 30.57 9.78
N SER A 257 19.31 31.47 9.17
CA SER A 257 18.18 31.14 8.30
C SER A 257 18.55 30.20 7.16
N LYS A 258 19.75 30.32 6.58
CA LYS A 258 20.10 29.49 5.42
C LYS A 258 20.33 28.03 5.81
N ILE A 259 21.02 27.76 6.92
CA ILE A 259 21.27 26.39 7.39
C ILE A 259 19.96 25.79 7.91
N GLU A 260 19.19 26.58 8.65
CA GLU A 260 17.90 26.15 9.19
C GLU A 260 16.90 25.83 8.07
N LYS A 261 16.76 26.69 7.05
CA LYS A 261 15.91 26.45 5.87
C LYS A 261 16.29 25.17 5.13
N VAL A 262 17.60 24.92 4.95
CA VAL A 262 18.09 23.70 4.30
C VAL A 262 17.78 22.44 5.12
N GLU A 263 17.90 22.52 6.45
CA GLU A 263 17.60 21.37 7.32
C GLU A 263 16.08 21.15 7.46
N GLN A 264 15.26 22.22 7.38
CA GLN A 264 13.80 22.14 7.33
C GLN A 264 13.30 21.50 6.04
N SER A 265 13.81 21.90 4.87
CA SER A 265 13.40 21.28 3.61
C SER A 265 13.82 19.82 3.51
N ARG A 266 15.01 19.48 4.02
CA ARG A 266 15.45 18.09 4.21
C ARG A 266 14.48 17.31 5.11
N LEU A 267 14.03 17.92 6.20
CA LEU A 267 13.08 17.28 7.11
C LEU A 267 11.74 17.00 6.43
N ILE A 268 11.24 17.92 5.60
CA ILE A 268 10.00 17.73 4.83
C ILE A 268 10.15 16.56 3.84
N GLN A 269 11.28 16.45 3.14
CA GLN A 269 11.55 15.33 2.23
C GLN A 269 11.63 13.99 2.98
N LEU A 270 12.33 13.96 4.11
CA LEU A 270 12.44 12.76 4.94
C LEU A 270 11.10 12.32 5.52
N ASP A 271 10.28 13.27 6.00
CA ASP A 271 8.93 12.99 6.53
C ASP A 271 8.02 12.43 5.44
N ALA A 272 8.04 13.02 4.24
CA ALA A 272 7.29 12.52 3.09
C ALA A 272 7.73 11.11 2.68
N ALA A 273 9.04 10.86 2.62
CA ALA A 273 9.58 9.53 2.33
C ALA A 273 9.20 8.52 3.43
N GLN A 274 9.22 8.92 4.71
CA GLN A 274 8.84 8.05 5.83
C GLN A 274 7.37 7.68 5.78
N ARG A 275 6.48 8.67 5.59
CA ARG A 275 5.03 8.43 5.43
C ARG A 275 4.75 7.52 4.25
N GLY A 276 5.39 7.75 3.11
CA GLY A 276 5.28 6.89 1.94
C GLY A 276 5.75 5.47 2.25
N THR A 277 6.91 5.32 2.90
CA THR A 277 7.48 4.01 3.29
C THR A 277 6.54 3.25 4.22
N TYR A 278 5.95 3.93 5.21
CA TYR A 278 4.98 3.35 6.13
C TYR A 278 3.72 2.84 5.42
N VAL A 279 3.08 3.69 4.61
CA VAL A 279 1.88 3.30 3.85
C VAL A 279 2.19 2.11 2.95
N LEU A 280 3.32 2.17 2.23
CA LEU A 280 3.69 1.10 1.33
C LEU A 280 4.03 -0.21 2.06
N HIS A 281 4.55 -0.15 3.28
CA HIS A 281 4.78 -1.30 4.15
C HIS A 281 3.47 -1.98 4.59
N GLU A 282 2.49 -1.20 5.05
CA GLU A 282 1.19 -1.72 5.50
C GLU A 282 0.41 -2.40 4.37
N ASP A 283 0.45 -1.82 3.16
CA ASP A 283 -0.13 -2.46 1.98
C ASP A 283 0.51 -3.83 1.71
N ILE A 284 1.83 -3.98 1.87
CA ILE A 284 2.52 -5.26 1.61
C ILE A 284 2.01 -6.33 2.55
N ILE A 285 1.77 -6.00 3.82
CA ILE A 285 1.18 -6.92 4.80
C ILE A 285 -0.22 -7.34 4.35
N THR A 286 -1.02 -6.40 3.85
CA THR A 286 -2.38 -6.70 3.36
C THR A 286 -2.34 -7.61 2.13
N ILE A 287 -1.48 -7.30 1.15
CA ILE A 287 -1.24 -8.13 -0.04
C ILE A 287 -0.80 -9.54 0.37
N GLU A 288 0.18 -9.66 1.27
CA GLU A 288 0.69 -10.95 1.74
C GLU A 288 -0.42 -11.80 2.35
N ARG A 289 -1.29 -11.21 3.18
CA ARG A 289 -2.43 -11.92 3.77
C ARG A 289 -3.40 -12.44 2.72
N LEU A 290 -3.81 -11.59 1.77
CA LEU A 290 -4.73 -11.97 0.69
C LEU A 290 -4.13 -13.06 -0.22
N VAL A 291 -2.86 -12.92 -0.57
CA VAL A 291 -2.13 -13.92 -1.37
C VAL A 291 -2.01 -15.24 -0.65
N ASN A 292 -1.69 -15.24 0.66
CA ASN A 292 -1.61 -16.46 1.46
C ASN A 292 -2.97 -17.18 1.54
N HIS A 293 -4.07 -16.43 1.65
CA HIS A 293 -5.41 -17.01 1.62
C HIS A 293 -5.70 -17.70 0.28
N LEU A 294 -5.49 -17.01 -0.85
CA LEU A 294 -5.71 -17.56 -2.18
C LEU A 294 -4.81 -18.77 -2.48
N TYR A 295 -3.54 -18.71 -2.06
CA TYR A 295 -2.62 -19.84 -2.17
C TYR A 295 -3.16 -21.06 -1.44
N ASN A 296 -3.56 -20.88 -0.18
CA ASN A 296 -4.05 -21.96 0.66
C ASN A 296 -5.36 -22.55 0.12
N ASP A 297 -6.29 -21.72 -0.36
CA ASP A 297 -7.57 -22.17 -0.92
C ASP A 297 -7.35 -23.07 -2.15
N ILE A 298 -6.44 -22.69 -3.06
CA ILE A 298 -6.07 -23.55 -4.20
C ILE A 298 -5.48 -24.88 -3.73
N GLU A 299 -4.54 -24.88 -2.79
CA GLU A 299 -3.90 -26.10 -2.30
C GLU A 299 -4.84 -27.00 -1.48
N VAL A 300 -5.80 -26.42 -0.75
CA VAL A 300 -6.86 -27.16 -0.06
C VAL A 300 -7.78 -27.81 -1.09
N ASN A 301 -8.23 -27.06 -2.11
CA ASN A 301 -9.09 -27.58 -3.16
C ASN A 301 -8.41 -28.70 -3.96
N LYS A 302 -7.12 -28.55 -4.30
CA LYS A 302 -6.34 -29.61 -4.97
C LYS A 302 -6.30 -30.89 -4.14
N ARG A 303 -6.01 -30.80 -2.84
CA ARG A 303 -6.01 -31.97 -1.95
C ARG A 303 -7.39 -32.61 -1.83
N PHE A 304 -8.44 -31.79 -1.75
CA PHE A 304 -9.81 -32.26 -1.66
C PHE A 304 -10.24 -32.98 -2.94
N ILE A 305 -9.95 -32.41 -4.11
CA ILE A 305 -10.19 -33.03 -5.41
C ILE A 305 -9.43 -34.35 -5.53
N LYS A 306 -8.13 -34.35 -5.22
CA LYS A 306 -7.31 -35.57 -5.25
C LYS A 306 -7.89 -36.69 -4.40
N SER A 307 -8.41 -36.35 -3.21
CA SER A 307 -9.06 -37.32 -2.32
C SER A 307 -10.38 -37.83 -2.91
N GLY A 308 -11.21 -36.95 -3.46
CA GLY A 308 -12.50 -37.35 -4.05
C GLY A 308 -12.36 -38.14 -5.35
N LEU A 309 -11.32 -37.88 -6.14
CA LEU A 309 -11.06 -38.61 -7.39
C LEU A 309 -10.31 -39.94 -7.19
N TRP A 310 -10.01 -40.33 -5.94
CA TRP A 310 -9.24 -41.55 -5.65
C TRP A 310 -9.91 -42.82 -6.19
N ARG A 311 -11.25 -42.84 -6.27
CA ARG A 311 -12.03 -43.96 -6.85
C ARG A 311 -12.24 -43.83 -8.36
N GLY A 312 -11.52 -42.92 -9.03
CA GLY A 312 -11.67 -42.64 -10.45
C GLY A 312 -13.00 -41.97 -10.76
N LYS A 313 -13.74 -42.49 -11.74
CA LYS A 313 -14.99 -41.90 -12.25
C LYS A 313 -16.22 -42.25 -11.41
N ASP A 314 -16.06 -42.37 -10.11
CA ASP A 314 -17.16 -42.62 -9.19
C ASP A 314 -18.08 -41.40 -9.15
N MET A 315 -19.33 -41.59 -9.59
CA MET A 315 -20.28 -40.50 -9.81
C MET A 315 -20.64 -39.76 -8.52
N HIS A 316 -20.78 -40.48 -7.40
CA HIS A 316 -21.06 -39.89 -6.11
C HIS A 316 -19.90 -39.04 -5.61
N SER A 317 -18.67 -39.53 -5.76
CA SER A 317 -17.47 -38.79 -5.35
C SER A 317 -17.27 -37.52 -6.20
N ILE A 318 -17.45 -37.61 -7.51
CA ILE A 318 -17.38 -36.43 -8.40
C ILE A 318 -18.45 -35.41 -8.03
N MET A 319 -19.68 -35.86 -7.78
CA MET A 319 -20.78 -34.98 -7.38
C MET A 319 -20.46 -34.23 -6.09
N GLU A 320 -19.97 -34.93 -5.08
CA GLU A 320 -19.64 -34.33 -3.79
C GLU A 320 -18.50 -33.31 -3.90
N VAL A 321 -17.48 -33.63 -4.70
CA VAL A 321 -16.40 -32.68 -5.00
C VAL A 321 -16.93 -31.43 -5.67
N SER A 322 -17.76 -31.59 -6.70
CA SER A 322 -18.37 -30.47 -7.42
C SER A 322 -19.25 -29.60 -6.53
N ARG A 323 -20.07 -30.20 -5.64
CA ARG A 323 -20.88 -29.45 -4.67
C ARG A 323 -20.04 -28.60 -3.73
N GLN A 324 -18.99 -29.19 -3.16
CA GLN A 324 -18.13 -28.47 -2.23
C GLN A 324 -17.39 -27.33 -2.93
N LEU A 325 -16.86 -27.56 -4.14
CA LEU A 325 -16.20 -26.50 -4.91
C LEU A 325 -17.17 -25.36 -5.25
N LYS A 326 -18.40 -25.67 -5.67
CA LYS A 326 -19.45 -24.64 -5.91
C LYS A 326 -19.70 -23.80 -4.66
N ARG A 327 -19.81 -24.42 -3.48
CA ARG A 327 -20.01 -23.72 -2.19
C ARG A 327 -18.84 -22.79 -1.86
N THR A 328 -17.60 -23.23 -2.08
CA THR A 328 -16.40 -22.42 -1.78
C THR A 328 -16.10 -21.37 -2.84
N ASN A 329 -16.60 -21.55 -4.08
CA ASN A 329 -16.25 -20.70 -5.22
C ASN A 329 -16.64 -19.23 -5.01
N ILE A 330 -17.81 -18.95 -4.42
CA ILE A 330 -18.27 -17.59 -4.17
C ILE A 330 -17.25 -16.81 -3.32
N TYR A 331 -16.72 -17.47 -2.27
CA TYR A 331 -15.73 -16.87 -1.39
C TYR A 331 -14.38 -16.70 -2.10
N PHE A 332 -13.95 -17.70 -2.87
CA PHE A 332 -12.72 -17.66 -3.64
C PHE A 332 -12.71 -16.55 -4.70
N GLN A 333 -13.79 -16.40 -5.46
CA GLN A 333 -13.95 -15.33 -6.45
C GLN A 333 -13.97 -13.94 -5.80
N LYS A 334 -14.58 -13.84 -4.62
CA LYS A 334 -14.52 -12.62 -3.82
C LYS A 334 -13.08 -12.29 -3.42
N GLN A 335 -12.32 -13.24 -2.89
CA GLN A 335 -10.91 -13.01 -2.53
C GLN A 335 -10.04 -12.59 -3.73
N LEU A 336 -10.25 -13.17 -4.91
CA LEU A 336 -9.57 -12.76 -6.14
C LEU A 336 -9.88 -11.30 -6.48
N THR A 337 -11.14 -10.89 -6.32
CA THR A 337 -11.59 -9.51 -6.54
C THR A 337 -11.01 -8.56 -5.50
N ASP A 338 -11.05 -8.93 -4.21
CA ASP A 338 -10.49 -8.15 -3.11
C ASP A 338 -8.98 -7.92 -3.31
N LEU A 339 -8.23 -8.95 -3.76
CA LEU A 339 -6.81 -8.80 -4.09
C LEU A 339 -6.62 -7.88 -5.30
N GLU A 340 -7.37 -8.07 -6.39
CA GLU A 340 -7.26 -7.24 -7.59
C GLU A 340 -7.51 -5.75 -7.33
N GLU A 341 -8.58 -5.44 -6.57
CA GLU A 341 -8.88 -4.06 -6.15
C GLU A 341 -7.74 -3.48 -5.31
N HIS A 342 -7.23 -4.26 -4.35
CA HIS A 342 -6.15 -3.82 -3.48
C HIS A 342 -4.83 -3.59 -4.26
N LEU A 343 -4.55 -4.39 -5.29
CA LEU A 343 -3.39 -4.19 -6.15
C LEU A 343 -3.49 -2.86 -6.93
N CYS A 344 -4.66 -2.54 -7.48
CA CYS A 344 -4.91 -1.26 -8.14
C CYS A 344 -4.73 -0.07 -7.18
N LEU A 345 -5.27 -0.17 -5.97
CA LEU A 345 -5.07 0.83 -4.91
C LEU A 345 -3.59 0.96 -4.53
N SER A 346 -2.85 -0.15 -4.48
CA SER A 346 -1.43 -0.15 -4.17
C SER A 346 -0.61 0.58 -5.23
N PHE A 347 -0.91 0.40 -6.52
CA PHE A 347 -0.30 1.20 -7.59
C PHE A 347 -0.59 2.69 -7.44
N ALA A 348 -1.83 3.07 -7.10
CA ALA A 348 -2.20 4.45 -6.87
C ALA A 348 -1.42 5.05 -5.68
N ALA A 349 -1.26 4.29 -4.59
CA ALA A 349 -0.47 4.68 -3.42
C ALA A 349 1.02 4.85 -3.76
N ILE A 350 1.60 3.92 -4.53
CA ILE A 350 2.98 4.01 -5.04
C ILE A 350 3.17 5.30 -5.85
N ASN A 351 2.31 5.55 -6.83
CA ASN A 351 2.41 6.72 -7.69
C ASN A 351 2.25 8.03 -6.90
N ARG A 352 1.29 8.07 -5.98
CA ARG A 352 1.09 9.23 -5.10
C ARG A 352 2.33 9.52 -4.26
N ALA A 353 2.92 8.50 -3.65
CA ALA A 353 4.09 8.65 -2.80
C ALA A 353 5.33 9.08 -3.60
N ARG A 354 5.57 8.45 -4.76
CA ARG A 354 6.67 8.80 -5.67
C ARG A 354 6.54 10.24 -6.20
N ALA A 355 5.35 10.63 -6.66
CA ALA A 355 5.10 11.96 -7.21
C ALA A 355 5.25 13.05 -6.14
N HIS A 356 4.74 12.81 -4.94
CA HIS A 356 4.87 13.74 -3.83
C HIS A 356 6.34 13.95 -3.43
N LEU A 357 7.12 12.88 -3.35
CA LEU A 357 8.53 12.98 -3.00
C LEU A 357 9.34 13.72 -4.08
N ILE A 358 9.09 13.45 -5.37
CA ILE A 358 9.73 14.21 -6.45
C ILE A 358 9.36 15.69 -6.41
N TYR A 359 8.09 16.03 -6.17
CA TYR A 359 7.68 17.43 -6.03
C TYR A 359 8.51 18.16 -4.96
N LEU A 360 8.72 17.53 -3.81
CA LEU A 360 9.53 18.10 -2.72
C LEU A 360 11.03 18.19 -3.04
N ILE A 361 11.56 17.25 -3.82
CA ILE A 361 12.95 17.28 -4.30
C ILE A 361 13.15 18.46 -5.25
N LYS A 362 12.25 18.65 -6.23
CA LYS A 362 12.32 19.74 -7.21
C LYS A 362 12.19 21.11 -6.56
N LEU A 363 11.25 21.27 -5.63
CA LEU A 363 11.04 22.53 -4.91
C LEU A 363 12.34 23.01 -4.24
N HIS A 364 13.09 22.09 -3.63
CA HIS A 364 14.34 22.40 -2.95
C HIS A 364 15.54 22.61 -3.89
N GLN A 365 15.56 21.98 -5.07
CA GLN A 365 16.58 22.25 -6.08
C GLN A 365 16.42 23.67 -6.65
N GLY A 366 15.19 24.14 -6.86
CA GLY A 366 14.90 25.50 -7.32
C GLY A 366 15.26 26.60 -6.32
N ASP A 367 15.18 26.32 -5.01
CA ASP A 367 15.58 27.27 -3.95
C ASP A 367 17.11 27.44 -3.81
N ARG A 368 17.91 26.61 -4.50
CA ARG A 368 19.39 26.64 -4.45
C ARG A 368 20.04 27.32 -5.67
N SER A 369 19.32 27.49 -6.78
CA SER A 369 19.70 28.26 -7.96
C SER A 369 19.36 29.73 -7.76
#